data_AF-A0A7J4UMS5-F1
#
_entry.id   AF-A0A7J4UMS5-F1
#
_cell.length_a   1.000
_cell.length_b   1.000
_cell.length_c   1.000
_cell.angle_alpha   90.00
_cell.angle_beta   90.00
_cell.angle_gamma   90.00
#
_symmetry.space_group_name_H-M   'P 1'
#
loop_
_entity.id
_entity.type
_entity.pdbx_description
1 polymer ?
#
loop_
_entity_poly.entity_id
_entity_poly.type
_entity_poly.pdbx_seq_one_letter_code
_entity_poly.pdbx_strand_id
1 'polypeptide(L)'
;MIETFGDRVIATDLEHGERKTKSGIILRDDDGKTHGIRARWAKVHTTGEKAELVSKGMWVLVEHGRWTHKFREKDENNELKDFWMIEYKSILAVSDEKPEDVVVNDSI
;
A
#
# COMPACT_ATOMS: atom_id res chain seq x y z
N MET A 1 10.71 -5.30 -16.50
CA MET A 1 9.23 -5.36 -16.47
C MET A 1 8.85 -6.44 -15.49
N ILE A 2 8.00 -6.13 -14.51
CA ILE A 2 7.60 -7.08 -13.46
C ILE A 2 6.41 -7.88 -13.97
N GLU A 3 6.50 -9.20 -13.93
CA GLU A 3 5.39 -10.11 -14.24
C GLU A 3 4.83 -10.72 -12.95
N THR A 4 3.51 -10.86 -12.89
CA THR A 4 2.77 -11.41 -11.74
C THR A 4 1.98 -12.65 -12.13
N PHE A 5 1.89 -13.59 -11.19
CA PHE A 5 1.21 -14.87 -11.37
C PHE A 5 0.40 -15.21 -10.12
N GLY A 6 -0.67 -15.99 -10.29
CA GLY A 6 -1.53 -16.43 -9.20
C GLY A 6 -2.29 -15.27 -8.57
N ASP A 7 -2.30 -15.22 -7.23
CA ASP A 7 -2.95 -14.17 -6.44
C ASP A 7 -1.96 -13.08 -5.98
N ARG A 8 -0.77 -13.01 -6.60
CA ARG A 8 0.24 -12.01 -6.21
C ARG A 8 -0.18 -10.61 -6.67
N VAL A 9 -0.01 -9.64 -5.79
CA VAL A 9 -0.22 -8.22 -6.08
C VAL A 9 1.10 -7.50 -5.84
N ILE A 10 1.58 -6.76 -6.84
CA ILE A 10 2.73 -5.87 -6.71
C ILE A 10 2.23 -4.45 -6.63
N ALA A 11 2.73 -3.69 -5.66
CA ALA A 11 2.32 -2.32 -5.40
C ALA A 11 3.51 -1.36 -5.29
N THR A 12 3.24 -0.10 -5.54
CA THR A 12 4.10 1.07 -5.31
C THR A 12 3.44 2.00 -4.29
N ASP A 13 4.11 3.11 -3.95
CA ASP A 13 3.53 4.18 -3.14
C ASP A 13 2.95 3.69 -1.81
N LEU A 14 3.58 2.68 -1.20
CA LEU A 14 3.17 2.17 0.11
C LEU A 14 3.30 3.30 1.13
N GLU A 15 2.21 3.58 1.82
CA GLU A 15 2.07 4.73 2.70
C GLU A 15 2.97 4.61 3.95
N HIS A 16 4.07 5.37 3.96
CA HIS A 16 5.10 5.39 5.00
C HIS A 16 5.31 6.80 5.57
N GLY A 17 5.91 6.92 6.76
CA GLY A 17 6.29 8.22 7.32
C GLY A 17 5.19 8.96 8.11
N GLU A 18 5.50 10.22 8.43
CA GLU A 18 4.58 11.13 9.15
C GLU A 18 3.33 11.44 8.33
N ARG A 19 2.20 11.57 9.03
CA ARG A 19 0.91 11.92 8.41
C ARG A 19 0.38 13.20 9.00
N LYS A 20 -0.37 13.94 8.19
CA LYS A 20 -1.10 15.11 8.65
C LYS A 20 -2.59 14.82 8.52
N THR A 21 -3.31 14.86 9.64
CA THR A 21 -4.77 14.79 9.62
C THR A 21 -5.35 16.04 8.92
N LYS A 22 -6.61 15.97 8.48
CA LYS A 22 -7.31 17.12 7.88
C LYS A 22 -7.36 18.35 8.79
N SER A 23 -7.38 18.16 10.11
CA SER A 23 -7.35 19.24 11.10
C SER A 23 -5.94 19.78 11.39
N GLY A 24 -4.92 19.20 10.77
CA GLY A 24 -3.54 19.68 10.83
C GLY A 24 -2.66 19.00 11.88
N ILE A 25 -3.17 18.01 12.61
CA ILE A 25 -2.39 17.22 13.57
C ILE A 25 -1.37 16.36 12.84
N ILE A 26 -0.10 16.46 13.24
CA ILE A 26 0.99 15.62 12.73
C ILE A 26 1.07 14.34 13.57
N LEU A 27 0.79 13.21 12.93
CA LEU A 27 1.03 11.88 13.47
C LEU A 27 2.47 11.48 13.12
N ARG A 28 3.28 11.28 14.15
CA ARG A 28 4.69 10.93 13.98
C ARG A 28 4.85 9.59 13.28
N ASP A 29 5.94 9.47 12.54
CA ASP A 29 6.32 8.27 11.83
C ASP A 29 6.48 7.09 12.79
N ASP A 30 5.77 6.02 12.48
CA ASP A 30 5.68 4.78 13.22
C ASP A 30 6.36 3.60 12.52
N ASP A 31 7.01 3.85 11.37
CA ASP A 31 7.71 2.81 10.62
C ASP A 31 8.86 2.18 11.42
N GLY A 32 8.74 0.86 11.63
CA GLY A 32 9.73 0.07 12.36
C GLY A 32 9.73 0.28 13.88
N LYS A 33 8.74 0.98 14.45
CA LYS A 33 8.59 1.21 15.90
C LYS A 33 7.51 0.33 16.51
N THR A 34 7.61 0.10 17.83
CA THR A 34 6.66 -0.71 18.62
C THR A 34 5.20 -0.24 18.59
N HIS A 35 4.92 0.97 18.10
CA HIS A 35 3.59 1.58 18.10
C HIS A 35 3.04 1.85 16.68
N GLY A 36 3.56 1.16 15.65
CA GLY A 36 3.18 1.34 14.25
C GLY A 36 2.31 0.26 13.62
N ILE A 37 1.49 -0.44 14.43
CA ILE A 37 0.61 -1.51 13.95
C ILE A 37 -0.66 -0.89 13.36
N ARG A 38 -0.70 -0.75 12.04
CA ARG A 38 -1.87 -0.28 11.33
C ARG A 38 -1.83 -0.66 9.85
N ALA A 39 -3.00 -0.65 9.24
CA ALA A 39 -3.15 -0.83 7.82
C ALA A 39 -2.56 0.35 7.03
N ARG A 40 -2.15 0.10 5.79
CA ARG A 40 -1.50 1.07 4.91
C ARG A 40 -2.09 1.01 3.52
N TRP A 41 -2.24 2.18 2.91
CA TRP A 41 -2.58 2.27 1.50
C TRP A 41 -1.35 2.00 0.62
N ALA A 42 -1.56 1.32 -0.50
CA ALA A 42 -0.56 1.15 -1.55
C ALA A 42 -1.25 1.24 -2.91
N LYS A 43 -0.50 1.64 -3.95
CA LYS A 43 -1.00 1.71 -5.32
C LYS A 43 -0.63 0.45 -6.09
N VAL A 44 -1.61 -0.23 -6.67
CA VAL A 44 -1.40 -1.47 -7.43
C VAL A 44 -0.63 -1.16 -8.72
N HIS A 45 0.50 -1.84 -8.90
CA HIS A 45 1.32 -1.78 -10.11
C HIS A 45 0.98 -2.90 -11.10
N THR A 46 0.82 -4.13 -10.61
CA THR A 46 0.42 -5.28 -11.41
C THR A 46 -0.19 -6.38 -10.54
N THR A 47 -1.04 -7.21 -11.13
CA THR A 47 -1.80 -8.26 -10.46
C THR A 47 -1.64 -9.59 -11.19
N GLY A 48 -1.61 -10.70 -10.45
CA GLY A 48 -1.75 -12.03 -11.02
C GLY A 48 -3.20 -12.31 -11.42
N GLU A 49 -3.39 -13.36 -12.23
CA GLU A 49 -4.68 -13.72 -12.82
C GLU A 49 -5.77 -14.14 -11.83
N LYS A 50 -5.40 -14.46 -10.58
CA LYS A 50 -6.34 -14.86 -9.51
C LYS A 50 -6.67 -13.72 -8.53
N ALA A 51 -6.08 -12.54 -8.70
CA ALA A 51 -6.36 -11.36 -7.88
C ALA A 51 -7.54 -10.55 -8.47
N GLU A 52 -8.70 -11.19 -8.59
CA GLU A 52 -9.84 -10.75 -9.43
C GLU A 52 -10.49 -9.41 -9.00
N LEU A 53 -10.30 -8.99 -7.74
CA LEU A 53 -10.95 -7.81 -7.17
C LEU A 53 -10.08 -6.55 -7.16
N VAL A 54 -8.88 -6.62 -7.74
CA VAL A 54 -7.92 -5.51 -7.78
C VAL A 54 -7.33 -5.40 -9.18
N SER A 55 -6.98 -4.18 -9.59
CA SER A 55 -6.42 -3.92 -10.92
C SER A 55 -5.33 -2.86 -10.85
N LYS A 56 -4.44 -2.86 -11.85
CA LYS A 56 -3.38 -1.84 -12.00
C LYS A 56 -3.98 -0.43 -11.87
N GLY A 57 -3.37 0.39 -11.03
CA GLY A 57 -3.77 1.78 -10.78
C GLY A 57 -4.64 2.00 -9.55
N MET A 58 -5.37 0.97 -9.09
CA MET A 58 -6.19 1.05 -7.87
C MET A 58 -5.34 1.20 -6.61
N TRP A 59 -5.94 1.76 -5.58
CA TRP A 59 -5.38 1.82 -4.23
C TRP A 59 -5.96 0.70 -3.38
N VAL A 60 -5.10 0.05 -2.59
CA VAL A 60 -5.47 -1.06 -1.70
C VAL A 60 -5.06 -0.74 -0.27
N LEU A 61 -5.97 -0.92 0.69
CA LEU A 61 -5.68 -0.82 2.11
C LEU A 61 -5.29 -2.21 2.61
N VAL A 62 -4.08 -2.36 3.11
CA VAL A 62 -3.50 -3.66 3.45
C VAL A 62 -3.32 -3.78 4.96
N GLU A 63 -3.70 -4.92 5.54
CA GLU A 63 -3.41 -5.23 6.93
C GLU A 63 -1.92 -5.04 7.26
N HIS A 64 -1.65 -4.61 8.50
CA HIS A 64 -0.29 -4.34 8.94
C HIS A 64 0.63 -5.56 8.74
N GLY A 65 1.79 -5.33 8.11
CA GLY A 65 2.83 -6.35 7.93
C GLY A 65 2.48 -7.42 6.89
N ARG A 66 1.41 -7.24 6.10
CA ARG A 66 1.04 -8.16 5.01
C ARG A 66 1.60 -7.73 3.66
N TRP A 67 2.85 -7.28 3.70
CA TRP A 67 3.65 -6.89 2.56
C TRP A 67 5.11 -7.33 2.75
N THR A 68 5.85 -7.52 1.66
CA THR A 68 7.27 -7.90 1.72
C THR A 68 8.17 -6.75 2.14
N HIS A 69 9.46 -7.03 2.37
CA HIS A 69 10.46 -5.97 2.31
C HIS A 69 10.44 -5.27 0.94
N LYS A 70 10.82 -3.99 0.96
CA LYS A 70 10.95 -3.15 -0.23
C LYS A 70 12.01 -3.69 -1.17
N PHE A 71 11.70 -3.71 -2.46
CA PHE A 71 12.67 -3.98 -3.53
C PHE A 71 12.62 -2.87 -4.58
N ARG A 72 13.68 -2.73 -5.37
CA ARG A 72 13.78 -1.72 -6.42
C ARG A 72 13.87 -2.38 -7.78
N GLU A 73 13.13 -1.83 -8.74
CA GLU A 73 13.12 -2.29 -10.12
C GLU A 73 12.80 -1.11 -11.04
N LYS A 74 13.06 -1.26 -12.34
CA LYS A 74 12.62 -0.28 -13.33
C LYS A 74 11.17 -0.54 -13.75
N ASP A 75 10.39 0.53 -13.81
CA ASP A 75 9.02 0.48 -14.33
C ASP A 75 8.98 0.43 -15.87
N GLU A 76 7.77 0.54 -16.42
CA GLU A 76 7.53 0.57 -17.87
C GLU A 76 8.17 1.77 -18.61
N ASN A 77 8.50 2.84 -17.89
CA ASN A 77 9.19 4.02 -18.39
C ASN A 77 10.71 3.97 -18.14
N ASN A 78 11.24 2.84 -17.69
CA ASN A 78 12.66 2.64 -17.35
C ASN A 78 13.11 3.47 -16.12
N GLU A 79 12.17 3.92 -15.28
CA GLU A 79 12.43 4.66 -14.04
C GLU A 79 12.58 3.70 -12.86
N LEU A 80 13.63 3.89 -12.06
CA LEU A 80 13.84 3.09 -10.85
C LEU A 80 12.82 3.47 -9.77
N LYS A 81 11.98 2.53 -9.35
CA LYS A 81 10.95 2.72 -8.33
C LYS A 81 11.06 1.70 -7.20
N ASP A 82 10.49 2.06 -6.06
CA ASP A 82 10.35 1.18 -4.90
C ASP A 82 9.03 0.37 -5.03
N PHE A 83 9.11 -0.93 -4.77
CA PHE A 83 7.99 -1.88 -4.89
C PHE A 83 7.88 -2.78 -3.66
N TRP A 84 6.67 -3.29 -3.48
CA TRP A 84 6.30 -4.27 -2.45
C TRP A 84 5.38 -5.34 -3.06
N MET A 85 5.51 -6.58 -2.60
CA MET A 85 4.48 -7.59 -2.84
C MET A 85 3.50 -7.57 -1.68
N ILE A 86 2.21 -7.50 -2.00
CA ILE A 86 1.09 -7.48 -1.08
C ILE A 86 0.44 -8.87 -1.06
N GLU A 87 0.08 -9.35 0.13
CA GLU A 87 -0.76 -10.54 0.25
C GLU A 87 -2.21 -10.20 -0.09
N TYR A 88 -2.73 -10.74 -1.20
CA TYR A 88 -4.07 -10.40 -1.72
C TYR A 88 -5.20 -10.62 -0.71
N LYS A 89 -5.14 -11.70 0.08
CA LYS A 89 -6.16 -12.05 1.09
C LYS A 89 -6.20 -11.09 2.28
N SER A 90 -5.17 -10.27 2.43
CA SER A 90 -5.00 -9.32 3.52
C SER A 90 -5.34 -7.87 3.09
N ILE A 91 -5.99 -7.72 1.93
CA ILE A 91 -6.53 -6.44 1.46
C ILE A 91 -7.90 -6.20 2.13
N LEU A 92 -8.01 -5.08 2.83
CA LEU A 92 -9.18 -4.66 3.60
C LEU A 92 -10.15 -3.78 2.82
N ALA A 93 -9.62 -2.95 1.91
CA ALA A 93 -10.41 -2.02 1.11
C ALA A 93 -9.71 -1.70 -0.22
N VAL A 94 -10.50 -1.26 -1.20
CA VAL A 94 -10.02 -0.81 -2.52
C VAL A 94 -10.59 0.58 -2.82
N SER A 95 -9.86 1.36 -3.61
CA SER A 95 -10.29 2.69 -4.08
C SER A 95 -9.72 2.97 -5.47
N ASP A 96 -10.51 3.58 -6.35
CA ASP A 96 -10.04 4.00 -7.68
C ASP A 96 -9.14 5.25 -7.61
N GLU A 97 -9.29 6.05 -6.56
CA GLU A 97 -8.52 7.27 -6.32
C GLU A 97 -7.63 7.14 -5.08
N LYS A 98 -6.59 7.97 -5.00
CA LYS A 98 -5.73 8.02 -3.80
C LYS A 98 -6.58 8.48 -2.62
N PRO A 99 -6.73 7.67 -1.57
CA PRO A 99 -7.52 8.07 -0.41
C PRO A 99 -6.91 9.29 0.27
N GLU A 100 -7.77 10.20 0.72
CA GLU A 100 -7.33 11.36 1.49
C GLU A 100 -6.74 10.91 2.84
N ASP A 101 -5.79 11.71 3.37
CA ASP A 101 -5.08 11.40 4.60
C ASP A 101 -6.02 11.10 5.77
N VAL A 102 -5.58 10.13 6.58
CA VAL A 102 -6.30 9.41 7.64
C VAL A 102 -7.24 10.29 8.49
N VAL A 103 -8.52 9.91 8.52
CA VAL A 103 -9.41 10.20 9.65
C VAL A 103 -9.11 9.17 10.74
N VAL A 104 -8.35 9.56 11.77
CA VAL A 104 -8.23 8.75 12.98
C VAL A 104 -9.54 8.92 13.73
N ASN A 105 -10.39 7.91 13.69
CA ASN A 105 -11.57 7.87 14.53
C ASN A 105 -11.16 7.21 15.85
N ASP A 106 -10.74 8.02 16.82
CA ASP A 106 -10.57 7.56 18.20
C ASP A 106 -11.96 7.19 18.72
N SER A 107 -12.29 5.91 18.68
CA SER A 107 -13.43 5.39 19.44
C SER A 107 -12.99 5.33 20.90
N ILE A 108 -13.56 6.25 21.68
CA ILE A 108 -13.47 6.39 23.14
C ILE A 108 -14.01 5.13 23.82
#